data_AF-A0A1V5QBT2-F1
#
_entry.id   AF-A0A1V5QBT2-F1
#
_cell.length_a   1.000
_cell.length_b   1.000
_cell.length_c   1.000
_cell.angle_alpha   90.00
_cell.angle_beta   90.00
_cell.angle_gamma   90.00
#
_symmetry.space_group_name_H-M   'P 1'
#
loop_
_entity.id
_entity.type
_entity.pdbx_description
1 polymer ?
#
loop_
_entity_poly.entity_id
_entity_poly.type
_entity_poly.pdbx_seq_one_letter_code
_entity_poly.pdbx_strand_id
1 'polypeptide(L)'
;MIKGKNLIPFLIAGVVCILGITSIIFGTVKALGYAPLEPTDLCEKNVGTSLHFSVRDGLPAQDEYFLAFIGEEEEEVTSVMIVAPKEHESFIGRTECESVSVIGTLDKCDEEIAEKGVAIFTDYFDTFKSAYEQNNLDTFDEDLKNAINTISPYYLSVTDVKENDDDNLTGVGIALIVISVLTVVLYLLRNIIPVKKILLITAAVVVALAAVVFIIFKDRIRTLSSLTEVSDGFYTMTCYGDYDIDEYLNADISTNDQLVEWLSKKFIGFGYDRIYIDNFGCSSFICESSDGSFLMGRNFDYSETDSLLLYSEPDDGYASIGMVDLEFFGMGEYSDISPDSFEGKLLMLAAPYICMDGANEEGLGVSILQLDTQTLHQDKGNPDLMAYSAIRCILDKCKTVDEATELLENYDIHSGLDCSFHFFIADKSGKSLIVEWLDNEMVITEDTAVTNFVLAKGKYHLEGEGIDRYDIMKEGLDNSTLDKRKAMLLLSDLQYKTQTEWSCVYNLSDFSVDICLDSDYEYPYSFTRDDFR
;
A
#
# COMPACT_ATOMS: atom_id res chain seq x y z
N MET A 1 6.14 -53.75 31.85
CA MET A 1 5.12 -53.28 32.82
C MET A 1 4.34 -52.11 32.23
N ILE A 2 3.33 -52.37 31.41
CA ILE A 2 2.31 -51.37 31.02
C ILE A 2 0.97 -52.07 31.13
N LYS A 3 0.54 -52.38 32.35
CA LYS A 3 -0.83 -52.78 32.66
C LYS A 3 -1.27 -51.89 33.82
N GLY A 4 -2.25 -51.04 33.57
CA GLY A 4 -2.88 -50.18 34.59
C GLY A 4 -2.67 -48.67 34.47
N LYS A 5 -1.97 -48.13 33.46
CA LYS A 5 -1.93 -46.68 33.22
C LYS A 5 -3.09 -46.28 32.30
N ASN A 6 -3.95 -45.38 32.79
CA ASN A 6 -5.08 -44.85 32.05
C ASN A 6 -4.57 -44.01 30.85
N LEU A 7 -4.51 -44.60 29.65
CA LEU A 7 -3.96 -44.00 28.43
C LEU A 7 -4.82 -42.87 27.84
N ILE A 8 -6.03 -42.68 28.37
CA ILE A 8 -7.02 -41.72 27.88
C ILE A 8 -6.43 -40.32 27.67
N PRO A 9 -5.57 -39.75 28.56
CA PRO A 9 -5.07 -38.38 28.35
C PRO A 9 -4.00 -38.23 27.26
N PHE A 10 -3.25 -39.29 26.93
CA PHE A 10 -2.38 -39.27 25.75
C PHE A 10 -3.19 -39.37 24.46
N LEU A 11 -4.31 -40.10 24.52
CA LEU A 11 -5.25 -40.23 23.41
C LEU A 11 -5.98 -38.90 23.16
N ILE A 12 -6.43 -38.23 24.23
CA ILE A 12 -7.02 -36.88 24.17
C ILE A 12 -6.00 -35.87 23.66
N ALA A 13 -4.78 -35.83 24.20
CA ALA A 13 -3.77 -34.89 23.74
C ALA A 13 -3.33 -35.17 22.30
N GLY A 14 -3.20 -36.45 21.90
CA GLY A 14 -2.95 -36.83 20.52
C GLY A 14 -4.05 -36.32 19.58
N VAL A 15 -5.33 -36.47 19.97
CA VAL A 15 -6.47 -35.93 19.21
C VAL A 15 -6.43 -34.40 19.16
N VAL A 16 -6.13 -33.70 20.26
CA VAL A 16 -6.03 -32.23 20.30
C VAL A 16 -4.85 -31.71 19.49
N CYS A 17 -3.72 -32.43 19.45
CA CYS A 17 -2.57 -32.09 18.61
C CYS A 17 -2.90 -32.29 17.13
N ILE A 18 -3.55 -33.41 16.78
CA ILE A 18 -4.01 -33.67 15.42
C ILE A 18 -5.00 -32.58 15.02
N LEU A 19 -5.96 -32.22 15.87
CA LEU A 19 -6.91 -31.13 15.65
C LEU A 19 -6.18 -29.81 15.42
N GLY A 20 -5.19 -29.45 16.24
CA GLY A 20 -4.39 -28.24 16.07
C GLY A 20 -3.57 -28.24 14.77
N ILE A 21 -2.94 -29.37 14.41
CA ILE A 21 -2.22 -29.53 13.14
C ILE A 21 -3.19 -29.45 11.95
N THR A 22 -4.36 -30.09 12.02
CA THR A 22 -5.38 -29.93 10.98
C THR A 22 -5.91 -28.51 10.94
N SER A 23 -6.10 -27.81 12.06
CA SER A 23 -6.52 -26.41 12.08
C SER A 23 -5.47 -25.48 11.46
N ILE A 24 -4.17 -25.73 11.69
CA ILE A 24 -3.10 -25.02 10.99
C ILE A 24 -3.14 -25.37 9.50
N ILE A 25 -3.18 -26.65 9.12
CA ILE A 25 -3.21 -27.05 7.71
C ILE A 25 -4.45 -26.48 7.00
N PHE A 26 -5.63 -26.53 7.61
CA PHE A 26 -6.86 -25.97 7.06
C PHE A 26 -6.85 -24.44 7.07
N GLY A 27 -6.28 -23.79 8.08
CA GLY A 27 -6.10 -22.33 8.11
C GLY A 27 -5.11 -21.85 7.05
N THR A 28 -3.99 -22.56 6.85
CA THR A 28 -3.01 -22.28 5.78
C THR A 28 -3.57 -22.60 4.40
N VAL A 29 -4.40 -23.65 4.25
CA VAL A 29 -5.09 -23.99 3.00
C VAL A 29 -6.27 -23.05 2.70
N LYS A 30 -6.93 -22.49 3.72
CA LYS A 30 -7.94 -21.41 3.57
C LYS A 30 -7.28 -20.06 3.25
N ALA A 31 -6.15 -19.74 3.88
CA ALA A 31 -5.36 -18.54 3.61
C ALA A 31 -4.70 -18.58 2.21
N LEU A 32 -4.47 -19.77 1.66
CA LEU A 32 -4.29 -19.98 0.22
C LEU A 32 -5.64 -19.85 -0.50
N GLY A 33 -6.34 -18.74 -0.29
CA GLY A 33 -7.63 -18.44 -0.92
C GLY A 33 -7.60 -18.81 -2.40
N TYR A 34 -8.72 -19.31 -2.93
CA TYR A 34 -8.81 -19.61 -4.36
C TYR A 34 -8.29 -18.41 -5.15
N ALA A 35 -7.56 -18.67 -6.23
CA ALA A 35 -7.06 -17.59 -7.08
C ALA A 35 -8.23 -16.64 -7.43
N PRO A 36 -8.00 -15.33 -7.49
CA PRO A 36 -9.00 -14.40 -7.97
C PRO A 36 -9.47 -14.84 -9.36
N LEU A 37 -10.71 -14.49 -9.73
CA LEU A 37 -11.20 -14.79 -11.07
C LEU A 37 -10.37 -13.99 -12.07
N GLU A 38 -9.54 -14.67 -12.87
CA GLU A 38 -8.72 -14.01 -13.86
C GLU A 38 -9.51 -13.79 -15.15
N PRO A 39 -9.24 -12.71 -15.89
CA PRO A 39 -9.85 -12.44 -17.19
C PRO A 39 -9.81 -13.59 -18.18
N THR A 40 -8.65 -14.26 -18.20
CA THR A 40 -8.40 -15.39 -19.09
C THR A 40 -9.26 -16.61 -18.76
N ASP A 41 -9.88 -16.64 -17.57
CA ASP A 41 -10.84 -17.67 -17.19
C ASP A 41 -12.20 -17.48 -17.87
N LEU A 42 -12.53 -16.28 -18.34
CA LEU A 42 -13.77 -15.93 -19.05
C LEU A 42 -13.63 -16.13 -20.56
N CYS A 43 -13.45 -17.37 -20.97
CA CYS A 43 -13.29 -17.71 -22.39
C CYS A 43 -14.14 -18.89 -22.82
N GLU A 44 -14.36 -19.01 -24.13
CA GLU A 44 -15.15 -20.08 -24.76
C GLU A 44 -14.70 -21.49 -24.33
N LYS A 45 -13.40 -21.67 -23.99
CA LYS A 45 -12.84 -22.95 -23.52
C LYS A 45 -13.39 -23.37 -22.15
N ASN A 46 -13.78 -22.42 -21.31
CA ASN A 46 -14.25 -22.65 -19.95
C ASN A 46 -15.79 -22.67 -19.86
N VAL A 47 -16.51 -22.43 -20.96
CA VAL A 47 -17.97 -22.54 -21.00
C VAL A 47 -18.43 -23.96 -20.63
N GLY A 48 -19.40 -24.07 -19.73
CA GLY A 48 -19.90 -25.31 -19.15
C GLY A 48 -19.00 -25.93 -18.07
N THR A 49 -17.91 -25.26 -17.68
CA THR A 49 -17.06 -25.67 -16.56
C THR A 49 -17.43 -24.94 -15.28
N SER A 50 -17.24 -25.61 -14.14
CA SER A 50 -17.37 -24.96 -12.83
C SER A 50 -16.09 -24.22 -12.49
N LEU A 51 -16.18 -22.90 -12.31
CA LEU A 51 -15.11 -22.05 -11.81
C LEU A 51 -15.23 -21.93 -10.29
N HIS A 52 -14.08 -21.80 -9.62
CA HIS A 52 -13.98 -21.64 -8.18
C HIS A 52 -12.93 -20.59 -7.85
N PHE A 53 -13.38 -19.45 -7.33
CA PHE A 53 -12.56 -18.26 -7.16
C PHE A 53 -13.02 -17.49 -5.92
N SER A 54 -12.14 -16.65 -5.38
CA SER A 54 -12.49 -15.73 -4.30
C SER A 54 -12.95 -14.38 -4.85
N VAL A 55 -13.92 -13.77 -4.17
CA VAL A 55 -14.44 -12.44 -4.50
C VAL A 55 -14.32 -11.56 -3.27
N ARG A 56 -13.91 -10.30 -3.46
CA ARG A 56 -13.86 -9.28 -2.41
C ARG A 56 -14.93 -8.20 -2.60
N ASP A 57 -15.31 -7.89 -3.85
CA ASP A 57 -16.26 -6.79 -4.15
C ASP A 57 -17.53 -7.27 -4.89
N GLY A 58 -18.68 -6.64 -4.63
CA GLY A 58 -19.95 -6.97 -5.26
C GLY A 58 -20.96 -5.82 -5.34
N LEU A 59 -21.84 -5.84 -6.35
CA LEU A 59 -22.91 -4.87 -6.58
C LEU A 59 -24.24 -5.23 -5.87
N PRO A 60 -25.15 -4.25 -5.67
CA PRO A 60 -26.43 -4.49 -5.00
C PRO A 60 -27.40 -5.45 -5.73
N ALA A 61 -28.27 -6.05 -4.92
CA ALA A 61 -28.92 -7.36 -5.08
C ALA A 61 -30.06 -7.51 -6.12
N GLN A 62 -30.05 -8.63 -6.87
CA GLN A 62 -31.15 -9.13 -7.73
C GLN A 62 -31.34 -10.66 -7.61
N ASP A 63 -32.46 -11.20 -8.11
CA ASP A 63 -32.94 -12.57 -7.83
C ASP A 63 -32.11 -13.74 -8.45
N GLU A 64 -31.10 -13.46 -9.26
CA GLU A 64 -30.26 -14.46 -9.94
C GLU A 64 -28.78 -14.01 -9.94
N TYR A 65 -27.85 -14.98 -9.87
CA TYR A 65 -26.43 -14.70 -10.05
C TYR A 65 -26.16 -14.48 -11.54
N PHE A 66 -25.74 -13.27 -11.86
CA PHE A 66 -25.11 -12.93 -13.13
C PHE A 66 -23.72 -12.43 -12.80
N LEU A 67 -22.67 -12.86 -13.52
CA LEU A 67 -21.57 -11.97 -13.97
C LEU A 67 -20.34 -12.64 -14.58
N ALA A 68 -19.65 -11.93 -15.49
CA ALA A 68 -18.33 -11.30 -15.25
C ALA A 68 -17.89 -10.44 -16.47
N PHE A 69 -17.48 -9.18 -16.32
CA PHE A 69 -17.09 -8.28 -17.44
C PHE A 69 -15.85 -7.41 -17.16
N ILE A 70 -15.16 -6.99 -18.24
CA ILE A 70 -13.77 -6.47 -18.22
C ILE A 70 -13.54 -5.43 -19.35
N GLY A 71 -13.02 -4.24 -18.96
CA GLY A 71 -11.91 -3.50 -19.60
C GLY A 71 -12.06 -2.87 -21.01
N GLU A 72 -11.48 -1.68 -21.22
CA GLU A 72 -11.56 -0.87 -22.46
C GLU A 72 -11.07 -1.60 -23.75
N GLU A 73 -10.19 -2.61 -23.63
CA GLU A 73 -9.73 -3.48 -24.71
C GLU A 73 -9.58 -4.95 -24.26
N GLU A 74 -9.52 -5.91 -25.21
CA GLU A 74 -9.40 -7.36 -24.96
C GLU A 74 -8.15 -7.76 -24.14
N GLU A 75 -7.16 -6.87 -23.98
CA GLU A 75 -5.86 -7.14 -23.34
C GLU A 75 -5.62 -6.36 -22.03
N GLU A 76 -6.48 -5.42 -21.63
CA GLU A 76 -6.35 -4.64 -20.39
C GLU A 76 -7.59 -4.80 -19.50
N VAL A 77 -7.37 -5.26 -18.27
CA VAL A 77 -8.45 -5.63 -17.36
C VAL A 77 -8.39 -4.82 -16.09
N THR A 78 -9.43 -4.03 -15.85
CA THR A 78 -9.49 -3.10 -14.73
C THR A 78 -10.34 -3.59 -13.55
N SER A 79 -11.36 -4.44 -13.72
CA SER A 79 -12.13 -4.99 -12.59
C SER A 79 -13.00 -6.21 -12.97
N VAL A 80 -13.39 -7.01 -11.96
CA VAL A 80 -14.39 -8.09 -12.06
C VAL A 80 -15.49 -7.80 -11.05
N MET A 81 -16.72 -7.63 -11.51
CA MET A 81 -17.86 -7.28 -10.68
C MET A 81 -18.84 -8.45 -10.57
N ILE A 82 -19.47 -8.68 -9.41
CA ILE A 82 -20.43 -9.79 -9.19
C ILE A 82 -21.73 -9.29 -8.53
N VAL A 83 -22.88 -9.83 -8.94
CA VAL A 83 -24.23 -9.48 -8.47
C VAL A 83 -24.79 -10.71 -7.79
N ALA A 84 -25.11 -10.57 -6.50
CA ALA A 84 -25.53 -11.68 -5.63
C ALA A 84 -27.03 -11.61 -5.24
N PRO A 85 -27.68 -12.75 -4.89
CA PRO A 85 -29.08 -12.80 -4.47
C PRO A 85 -29.35 -12.30 -3.05
N LYS A 86 -30.57 -11.77 -2.84
CA LYS A 86 -31.06 -11.20 -1.57
C LYS A 86 -31.05 -12.13 -0.37
N GLU A 87 -31.01 -13.43 -0.57
CA GLU A 87 -31.01 -14.43 0.51
C GLU A 87 -29.61 -14.63 1.15
N HIS A 88 -28.58 -14.01 0.58
CA HIS A 88 -27.25 -13.86 1.18
C HIS A 88 -27.06 -12.43 1.70
N GLU A 89 -27.55 -12.15 2.92
CA GLU A 89 -27.47 -10.83 3.58
C GLU A 89 -26.01 -10.33 3.80
N SER A 90 -25.01 -11.19 3.63
CA SER A 90 -23.57 -10.88 3.73
C SER A 90 -23.04 -10.01 2.60
N PHE A 91 -23.70 -9.96 1.43
CA PHE A 91 -23.29 -9.15 0.28
C PHE A 91 -23.88 -7.72 0.28
N ILE A 92 -24.77 -7.38 1.21
CA ILE A 92 -25.54 -6.13 1.15
C ILE A 92 -24.78 -5.00 1.88
N GLY A 93 -24.17 -4.10 1.10
CA GLY A 93 -23.75 -2.78 1.57
C GLY A 93 -22.65 -2.78 2.64
N ARG A 94 -21.81 -3.82 2.65
CA ARG A 94 -20.54 -3.82 3.39
C ARG A 94 -19.40 -3.67 2.41
N THR A 95 -18.58 -2.64 2.62
CA THR A 95 -17.20 -2.49 2.13
C THR A 95 -16.22 -3.43 2.87
N GLU A 96 -16.72 -4.24 3.81
CA GLU A 96 -15.97 -5.30 4.49
C GLU A 96 -16.54 -6.67 4.06
N CYS A 97 -16.14 -7.19 2.91
CA CYS A 97 -16.35 -8.61 2.60
C CYS A 97 -15.05 -9.39 2.83
N GLU A 98 -15.04 -10.18 3.90
CA GLU A 98 -14.15 -11.34 4.03
C GLU A 98 -14.28 -12.20 2.77
N SER A 99 -13.17 -12.58 2.14
CA SER A 99 -13.16 -13.30 0.85
C SER A 99 -14.24 -14.40 0.77
N VAL A 100 -15.15 -14.33 -0.18
CA VAL A 100 -16.17 -15.37 -0.38
C VAL A 100 -15.74 -16.30 -1.51
N SER A 101 -15.79 -17.61 -1.28
CA SER A 101 -15.53 -18.61 -2.31
C SER A 101 -16.80 -18.84 -3.13
N VAL A 102 -16.78 -18.48 -4.41
CA VAL A 102 -17.91 -18.63 -5.33
C VAL A 102 -17.68 -19.83 -6.24
N ILE A 103 -18.67 -20.72 -6.34
CA ILE A 103 -18.68 -21.84 -7.29
C ILE A 103 -19.79 -21.62 -8.30
N GLY A 104 -19.44 -21.33 -9.54
CA GLY A 104 -20.41 -21.11 -10.61
C GLY A 104 -20.04 -21.82 -11.90
N THR A 105 -21.04 -22.10 -12.74
CA THR A 105 -20.81 -22.61 -14.10
C THR A 105 -20.77 -21.44 -15.06
N LEU A 106 -19.69 -21.33 -15.84
CA LEU A 106 -19.55 -20.28 -16.84
C LEU A 106 -20.42 -20.60 -18.06
N ASP A 107 -21.25 -19.66 -18.49
CA ASP A 107 -22.10 -19.77 -19.67
C ASP A 107 -21.99 -18.51 -20.55
N LYS A 108 -22.45 -18.61 -21.80
CA LYS A 108 -22.48 -17.50 -22.73
C LYS A 108 -23.78 -16.71 -22.58
N CYS A 109 -23.70 -15.39 -22.54
CA CYS A 109 -24.87 -14.52 -22.50
C CYS A 109 -25.71 -14.74 -23.76
N ASP A 110 -27.01 -14.96 -23.58
CA ASP A 110 -27.98 -14.75 -24.64
C ASP A 110 -28.46 -13.29 -24.64
N GLU A 111 -29.32 -12.95 -25.61
CA GLU A 111 -29.84 -11.59 -25.78
C GLU A 111 -30.59 -11.10 -24.53
N GLU A 112 -31.34 -11.99 -23.86
CA GLU A 112 -32.11 -11.64 -22.66
C GLU A 112 -31.19 -11.34 -21.47
N ILE A 113 -30.14 -12.16 -21.28
CA ILE A 113 -29.17 -11.99 -20.19
C ILE A 113 -28.28 -10.77 -20.42
N ALA A 114 -27.87 -10.53 -21.67
CA ALA A 114 -27.07 -9.35 -22.02
C ALA A 114 -27.86 -8.04 -21.75
N GLU A 115 -29.15 -7.98 -22.14
CA GLU A 115 -30.00 -6.83 -21.87
C GLU A 115 -30.18 -6.56 -20.37
N LYS A 116 -30.32 -7.62 -19.55
CA LYS A 116 -30.39 -7.50 -18.09
C LYS A 116 -29.08 -6.97 -17.51
N GLY A 117 -27.94 -7.44 -18.00
CA GLY A 117 -26.61 -6.97 -17.58
C GLY A 117 -26.41 -5.47 -17.82
N VAL A 118 -26.75 -4.99 -19.02
CA VAL A 118 -26.68 -3.56 -19.38
C VAL A 118 -27.56 -2.70 -18.47
N ALA A 119 -28.77 -3.16 -18.15
CA ALA A 119 -29.70 -2.42 -17.29
C ALA A 119 -29.17 -2.25 -15.86
N ILE A 120 -28.61 -3.31 -15.27
CA ILE A 120 -28.01 -3.26 -13.93
C ILE A 120 -26.82 -2.29 -13.90
N PHE A 121 -25.98 -2.34 -14.94
CA PHE A 121 -24.81 -1.49 -15.06
C PHE A 121 -25.19 -0.01 -15.20
N THR A 122 -26.22 0.28 -15.99
CA THR A 122 -26.77 1.63 -16.14
C THR A 122 -27.30 2.18 -14.82
N ASP A 123 -28.08 1.38 -14.07
CA ASP A 123 -28.61 1.78 -12.76
C ASP A 123 -27.49 2.07 -11.74
N TYR A 124 -26.38 1.30 -11.77
CA TYR A 124 -25.22 1.54 -10.91
C TYR A 124 -24.47 2.82 -11.30
N PHE A 125 -24.13 3.00 -12.57
CA PHE A 125 -23.46 4.21 -13.06
C PHE A 125 -24.30 5.47 -12.83
N ASP A 126 -25.63 5.39 -12.95
CA ASP A 126 -26.55 6.49 -12.67
C ASP A 126 -26.46 6.99 -11.21
N THR A 127 -25.96 6.17 -10.26
CA THR A 127 -25.71 6.65 -8.88
C THR A 127 -24.58 7.67 -8.80
N PHE A 128 -23.60 7.61 -9.71
CA PHE A 128 -22.47 8.56 -9.80
C PHE A 128 -22.80 9.79 -10.63
N LYS A 129 -23.91 9.80 -11.36
CA LYS A 129 -24.31 10.92 -12.23
C LYS A 129 -24.35 12.27 -11.52
N SER A 130 -24.81 12.28 -10.27
CA SER A 130 -24.85 13.51 -9.46
C SER A 130 -23.45 14.03 -9.12
N ALA A 131 -22.46 13.16 -9.01
CA ALA A 131 -21.05 13.54 -8.80
C ALA A 131 -20.43 14.09 -10.09
N TYR A 132 -20.69 13.49 -11.25
CA TYR A 132 -20.27 14.02 -12.56
C TYR A 132 -20.84 15.43 -12.81
N GLU A 133 -22.13 15.63 -12.51
CA GLU A 133 -22.81 16.92 -12.64
C GLU A 133 -22.25 17.98 -11.67
N GLN A 134 -21.86 17.59 -10.45
CA GLN A 134 -21.23 18.51 -9.47
C GLN A 134 -19.80 18.90 -9.86
N ASN A 135 -19.08 18.00 -10.55
CA ASN A 135 -17.69 18.20 -10.98
C ASN A 135 -17.55 18.78 -12.40
N ASN A 136 -18.64 19.18 -13.07
CA ASN A 136 -18.66 19.67 -14.46
C ASN A 136 -17.97 18.71 -15.47
N LEU A 137 -18.10 17.40 -15.26
CA LEU A 137 -17.60 16.39 -16.17
C LEU A 137 -18.64 16.12 -17.26
N ASP A 138 -18.37 16.57 -18.49
CA ASP A 138 -19.27 16.40 -19.65
C ASP A 138 -19.21 14.97 -20.26
N THR A 139 -18.42 14.05 -19.69
CA THR A 139 -18.10 12.74 -20.27
C THR A 139 -19.01 11.60 -19.81
N PHE A 140 -19.92 11.83 -18.84
CA PHE A 140 -20.73 10.76 -18.21
C PHE A 140 -21.41 9.82 -19.23
N ASP A 141 -22.04 10.39 -20.27
CA ASP A 141 -22.73 9.61 -21.30
C ASP A 141 -21.76 8.81 -22.20
N GLU A 142 -20.53 9.30 -22.38
CA GLU A 142 -19.46 8.65 -23.14
C GLU A 142 -18.83 7.51 -22.32
N ASP A 143 -18.56 7.76 -21.03
CA ASP A 143 -18.01 6.79 -20.09
C ASP A 143 -18.99 5.63 -19.84
N LEU A 144 -20.28 5.94 -19.63
CA LEU A 144 -21.34 4.94 -19.54
C LEU A 144 -21.41 4.08 -20.80
N LYS A 145 -21.29 4.70 -21.98
CA LYS A 145 -21.34 3.99 -23.26
C LYS A 145 -20.12 3.10 -23.47
N ASN A 146 -18.92 3.57 -23.12
CA ASN A 146 -17.70 2.79 -23.21
C ASN A 146 -17.78 1.59 -22.28
N ALA A 147 -18.20 1.81 -21.03
CA ALA A 147 -18.34 0.77 -20.03
C ALA A 147 -19.43 -0.27 -20.37
N ILE A 148 -20.50 0.12 -21.10
CA ILE A 148 -21.47 -0.84 -21.66
C ILE A 148 -20.84 -1.70 -22.78
N ASN A 149 -19.90 -1.16 -23.58
CA ASN A 149 -19.29 -1.89 -24.69
C ASN A 149 -18.23 -2.92 -24.23
N THR A 150 -17.75 -2.80 -23.00
CA THR A 150 -16.75 -3.69 -22.38
C THR A 150 -17.39 -4.82 -21.57
N ILE A 151 -18.73 -4.92 -21.63
CA ILE A 151 -19.49 -6.04 -21.11
C ILE A 151 -19.05 -7.32 -21.85
N SER A 152 -18.33 -8.21 -21.16
CA SER A 152 -17.97 -9.53 -21.69
C SER A 152 -19.20 -10.34 -22.14
N PRO A 153 -19.00 -11.32 -23.04
CA PRO A 153 -20.09 -12.15 -23.53
C PRO A 153 -20.40 -13.35 -22.63
N TYR A 154 -19.83 -13.45 -21.43
CA TYR A 154 -20.00 -14.60 -20.53
C TYR A 154 -20.61 -14.19 -19.18
N TYR A 155 -21.32 -15.11 -18.55
CA TYR A 155 -21.85 -14.95 -17.20
C TYR A 155 -21.68 -16.23 -16.39
N LEU A 156 -21.66 -16.09 -15.06
CA LEU A 156 -21.60 -17.22 -14.14
C LEU A 156 -22.96 -17.54 -13.54
N SER A 157 -23.44 -18.77 -13.79
CA SER A 157 -24.52 -19.41 -13.05
C SER A 157 -23.96 -19.95 -11.73
N VAL A 158 -24.01 -19.15 -10.67
CA VAL A 158 -23.50 -19.59 -9.35
C VAL A 158 -24.37 -20.69 -8.77
N THR A 159 -23.70 -21.73 -8.28
CA THR A 159 -24.29 -22.95 -7.73
C THR A 159 -24.06 -23.08 -6.23
N ASP A 160 -23.02 -22.43 -5.69
CA ASP A 160 -22.67 -22.44 -4.28
C ASP A 160 -21.86 -21.18 -3.93
N VAL A 161 -22.09 -20.62 -2.75
CA VAL A 161 -21.29 -19.52 -2.19
C VAL A 161 -20.93 -19.90 -0.76
N LYS A 162 -19.64 -19.86 -0.46
CA LYS A 162 -19.12 -20.14 0.88
C LYS A 162 -18.44 -18.90 1.42
N GLU A 163 -18.99 -18.39 2.50
CA GLU A 163 -18.28 -17.43 3.35
C GLU A 163 -17.00 -18.09 3.82
N ASN A 164 -15.83 -17.51 3.50
CA ASN A 164 -14.62 -17.93 4.18
C ASN A 164 -14.70 -17.33 5.57
N ASP A 165 -15.24 -18.08 6.53
CA ASP A 165 -15.11 -17.67 7.94
C ASP A 165 -13.62 -17.38 8.18
N ASP A 166 -13.29 -16.13 8.52
CA ASP A 166 -11.98 -15.71 9.01
C ASP A 166 -11.79 -16.22 10.45
N ASP A 167 -11.95 -17.54 10.57
CA ASP A 167 -11.60 -18.22 11.78
C ASP A 167 -10.08 -18.21 11.83
N ASN A 168 -9.57 -17.56 12.88
CA ASN A 168 -8.23 -17.57 13.46
C ASN A 168 -7.64 -19.00 13.69
N LEU A 169 -7.88 -19.95 12.79
CA LEU A 169 -7.57 -21.38 12.81
C LEU A 169 -6.06 -21.62 12.92
N THR A 170 -5.23 -20.72 12.39
CA THR A 170 -3.78 -20.75 12.57
C THR A 170 -3.40 -20.43 14.02
N GLY A 171 -3.95 -19.34 14.59
CA GLY A 171 -3.75 -18.97 16.00
C GLY A 171 -4.35 -19.98 16.99
N VAL A 172 -5.57 -20.46 16.71
CA VAL A 172 -6.26 -21.53 17.45
C VAL A 172 -5.49 -22.84 17.32
N GLY A 173 -4.95 -23.15 16.15
CA GLY A 173 -4.14 -24.34 15.91
C GLY A 173 -2.83 -24.34 16.70
N ILE A 174 -2.12 -23.21 16.74
CA ILE A 174 -0.95 -23.01 17.60
C ILE A 174 -1.34 -23.17 19.08
N ALA A 175 -2.44 -22.54 19.51
CA ALA A 175 -2.92 -22.66 20.89
C ALA A 175 -3.28 -24.11 21.25
N LEU A 176 -3.93 -24.86 20.35
CA LEU A 176 -4.30 -26.26 20.55
C LEU A 176 -3.07 -27.18 20.62
N ILE A 177 -2.03 -26.93 19.81
CA ILE A 177 -0.76 -27.66 19.90
C ILE A 177 -0.07 -27.38 21.24
N VAL A 178 -0.02 -26.12 21.67
CA VAL A 178 0.55 -25.73 22.97
C VAL A 178 -0.22 -26.40 24.12
N ILE A 179 -1.56 -26.37 24.08
CA ILE A 179 -2.44 -27.02 25.08
C ILE A 179 -2.23 -28.54 25.07
N SER A 180 -2.06 -29.16 23.91
CA SER A 180 -1.80 -30.59 23.79
C SER A 180 -0.46 -30.99 24.42
N VAL A 181 0.61 -30.30 24.05
CA VAL A 181 1.96 -30.52 24.59
C VAL A 181 1.95 -30.33 26.10
N LEU A 182 1.31 -29.26 26.60
CA LEU A 182 1.12 -29.02 28.02
C LEU A 182 0.36 -30.17 28.68
N THR A 183 -0.74 -30.64 28.11
CA THR A 183 -1.56 -31.73 28.68
C THR A 183 -0.76 -33.04 28.83
N VAL A 184 0.07 -33.40 27.85
CA VAL A 184 0.96 -34.57 27.91
C VAL A 184 2.01 -34.42 29.02
N VAL A 185 2.65 -33.25 29.10
CA VAL A 185 3.68 -32.96 30.10
C VAL A 185 3.09 -32.95 31.51
N LEU A 186 1.95 -32.28 31.72
CA LEU A 186 1.20 -32.24 32.98
C LEU A 186 0.81 -33.67 33.43
N TYR A 187 0.31 -34.50 32.52
CA TYR A 187 -0.09 -35.88 32.81
C TYR A 187 1.10 -36.78 33.16
N LEU A 188 2.22 -36.66 32.44
CA LEU A 188 3.44 -37.44 32.71
C LEU A 188 4.05 -37.08 34.08
N LEU A 189 3.96 -35.82 34.48
CA LEU A 189 4.53 -35.31 35.73
C LEU A 189 3.60 -35.50 36.94
N ARG A 190 2.31 -35.77 36.76
CA ARG A 190 1.29 -35.80 37.84
C ARG A 190 1.56 -36.76 39.00
N ASN A 191 2.31 -37.83 38.74
CA ASN A 191 2.65 -38.85 39.75
C ASN A 191 4.05 -38.66 40.35
N ILE A 192 4.80 -37.67 39.86
CA ILE A 192 6.20 -37.40 40.21
C ILE A 192 6.30 -36.06 40.95
N ILE A 193 5.45 -35.09 40.59
CA ILE A 193 5.50 -33.72 41.08
C ILE A 193 4.10 -33.32 41.59
N PRO A 194 3.98 -32.59 42.72
CA PRO A 194 2.69 -32.07 43.19
C PRO A 194 2.00 -31.17 42.16
N VAL A 195 0.68 -31.30 41.99
CA VAL A 195 -0.14 -30.54 41.02
C VAL A 195 0.10 -29.02 41.09
N LYS A 196 0.28 -28.46 42.29
CA LYS A 196 0.61 -27.02 42.47
C LYS A 196 1.93 -26.62 41.80
N LYS A 197 2.97 -27.46 41.87
CA LYS A 197 4.26 -27.20 41.22
C LYS A 197 4.15 -27.36 39.70
N ILE A 198 3.35 -28.31 39.25
CA ILE A 198 3.06 -28.54 37.84
C ILE A 198 2.37 -27.30 37.22
N LEU A 199 1.32 -26.77 37.85
CA LEU A 199 0.64 -25.55 37.42
C LEU A 199 1.59 -24.34 37.39
N LEU A 200 2.47 -24.21 38.39
CA LEU A 200 3.46 -23.14 38.45
C LEU A 200 4.49 -23.23 37.32
N ILE A 201 4.98 -24.43 36.99
CA ILE A 201 5.92 -24.65 35.88
C ILE A 201 5.23 -24.33 34.55
N THR A 202 3.99 -24.77 34.35
CA THR A 202 3.21 -24.46 33.15
C THR A 202 2.98 -22.96 32.99
N ALA A 203 2.58 -22.26 34.05
CA ALA A 203 2.44 -20.81 34.00
C ALA A 203 3.78 -20.13 33.65
N ALA A 204 4.89 -20.58 34.24
CA ALA A 204 6.22 -20.05 33.93
C ALA A 204 6.63 -20.31 32.47
N VAL A 205 6.32 -21.47 31.90
CA VAL A 205 6.60 -21.79 30.49
C VAL A 205 5.74 -20.95 29.55
N VAL A 206 4.44 -20.77 29.85
CA VAL A 206 3.56 -19.91 29.05
C VAL A 206 4.04 -18.46 29.09
N VAL A 207 4.40 -17.94 30.26
CA VAL A 207 4.98 -16.59 30.39
C VAL A 207 6.31 -16.48 29.64
N ALA A 208 7.17 -17.49 29.69
CA ALA A 208 8.42 -17.49 28.95
C ALA A 208 8.20 -17.50 27.43
N LEU A 209 7.25 -18.29 26.93
CA LEU A 209 6.89 -18.31 25.51
C LEU A 209 6.28 -16.97 25.07
N ALA A 210 5.36 -16.42 25.85
CA ALA A 210 4.79 -15.09 25.59
C ALA A 210 5.87 -14.01 25.61
N ALA A 211 6.86 -14.09 26.51
CA ALA A 211 7.99 -13.17 26.55
C ALA A 211 8.88 -13.32 25.31
N VAL A 212 9.14 -14.53 24.82
CA VAL A 212 9.90 -14.75 23.57
C VAL A 212 9.17 -14.16 22.38
N VAL A 213 7.86 -14.42 22.23
CA VAL A 213 7.03 -13.83 21.16
C VAL A 213 7.06 -12.30 21.28
N PHE A 214 6.83 -11.75 22.47
CA PHE A 214 6.91 -10.31 22.69
C PHE A 214 8.27 -9.74 22.30
N ILE A 215 9.39 -10.40 22.67
CA ILE A 215 10.74 -9.94 22.30
C ILE A 215 10.95 -9.93 20.79
N ILE A 216 10.43 -10.92 20.07
CA ILE A 216 10.55 -11.02 18.60
C ILE A 216 9.71 -9.93 17.90
N PHE A 217 8.49 -9.66 18.39
CA PHE A 217 7.57 -8.72 17.76
C PHE A 217 7.53 -7.34 18.41
N LYS A 218 8.42 -7.06 19.39
CA LYS A 218 8.35 -5.85 20.22
C LYS A 218 8.31 -4.58 19.39
N ASP A 219 9.14 -4.49 18.34
CA ASP A 219 9.32 -3.25 17.58
C ASP A 219 8.15 -3.05 16.60
N ARG A 220 7.62 -4.13 16.02
CA ARG A 220 6.37 -4.11 15.25
C ARG A 220 5.18 -3.68 16.14
N ILE A 221 5.05 -4.25 17.33
CA ILE A 221 3.99 -3.87 18.29
C ILE A 221 4.12 -2.39 18.68
N ARG A 222 5.34 -1.90 18.93
CA ARG A 222 5.59 -0.49 19.25
C ARG A 222 5.25 0.42 18.08
N THR A 223 5.58 0.02 16.85
CA THR A 223 5.26 0.75 15.61
C THR A 223 3.75 0.92 15.49
N LEU A 224 3.00 -0.19 15.54
CA LEU A 224 1.53 -0.16 15.51
C LEU A 224 0.92 0.67 16.65
N SER A 225 1.52 0.61 17.84
CA SER A 225 1.02 1.37 19.01
C SER A 225 1.33 2.86 18.93
N SER A 226 2.20 3.29 18.01
CA SER A 226 2.53 4.70 17.79
C SER A 226 1.63 5.38 16.76
N LEU A 227 0.89 4.58 15.99
CA LEU A 227 -0.03 5.10 14.98
C LEU A 227 -1.10 5.96 15.65
N THR A 228 -1.21 7.20 15.19
CA THR A 228 -2.16 8.18 15.72
C THR A 228 -2.77 8.95 14.56
N GLU A 229 -4.11 8.99 14.51
CA GLU A 229 -4.87 9.91 13.67
C GLU A 229 -4.77 11.32 14.27
N VAL A 230 -4.19 12.26 13.54
CA VAL A 230 -3.97 13.65 13.96
C VAL A 230 -5.17 14.52 13.60
N SER A 231 -5.74 14.26 12.42
CA SER A 231 -7.00 14.79 11.91
C SER A 231 -7.64 13.76 11.00
N ASP A 232 -8.89 14.01 10.59
CA ASP A 232 -9.60 13.18 9.60
C ASP A 232 -8.69 12.93 8.39
N GLY A 233 -8.51 11.65 8.04
CA GLY A 233 -7.65 11.21 6.92
C GLY A 233 -6.14 11.39 7.10
N PHE A 234 -5.64 11.94 8.22
CA PHE A 234 -4.21 12.19 8.42
C PHE A 234 -3.62 11.49 9.64
N TYR A 235 -2.66 10.62 9.38
CA TYR A 235 -2.05 9.75 10.38
C TYR A 235 -0.58 10.07 10.58
N THR A 236 -0.07 9.74 11.78
CA THR A 236 1.36 9.74 12.10
C THR A 236 1.77 8.37 12.63
N MET A 237 2.98 7.91 12.29
CA MET A 237 3.51 6.65 12.81
C MET A 237 5.02 6.73 13.00
N THR A 238 5.52 6.18 14.11
CA THR A 238 6.95 5.95 14.34
C THR A 238 7.31 4.50 14.04
N CYS A 239 8.14 4.29 13.01
CA CYS A 239 8.72 3.00 12.70
C CYS A 239 9.83 2.68 13.71
N TYR A 240 9.60 1.66 14.53
CA TYR A 240 10.60 1.12 15.45
C TYR A 240 11.23 -0.14 14.89
N GLY A 241 12.53 -0.29 15.14
CA GLY A 241 13.31 -1.46 14.76
C GLY A 241 13.79 -1.40 13.31
N ASP A 242 14.54 -2.43 12.92
CA ASP A 242 14.98 -2.60 11.55
C ASP A 242 13.83 -3.14 10.71
N TYR A 243 13.52 -2.44 9.62
CA TYR A 243 12.60 -2.91 8.59
C TYR A 243 13.31 -3.73 7.51
N ASP A 244 14.63 -3.84 7.59
CA ASP A 244 15.54 -4.63 6.76
C ASP A 244 15.76 -4.06 5.36
N ILE A 245 16.04 -2.75 5.28
CA ILE A 245 16.32 -2.05 4.02
C ILE A 245 17.54 -2.62 3.28
N ASP A 246 18.55 -3.13 4.00
CA ASP A 246 19.69 -3.81 3.39
C ASP A 246 19.30 -5.16 2.78
N GLU A 247 18.35 -5.89 3.38
CA GLU A 247 17.83 -7.11 2.76
C GLU A 247 17.04 -6.77 1.49
N TYR A 248 16.23 -5.70 1.54
CA TYR A 248 15.48 -5.19 0.39
C TYR A 248 16.39 -4.80 -0.78
N LEU A 249 17.46 -4.02 -0.53
CA LEU A 249 18.44 -3.62 -1.56
C LEU A 249 19.17 -4.80 -2.22
N ASN A 250 19.19 -5.97 -1.59
CA ASN A 250 19.80 -7.20 -2.13
C ASN A 250 18.76 -8.19 -2.68
N ALA A 251 17.49 -7.80 -2.78
CA ALA A 251 16.39 -8.68 -3.16
C ALA A 251 16.10 -8.72 -4.68
N ASP A 252 16.72 -7.85 -5.47
CA ASP A 252 16.51 -7.71 -6.92
C ASP A 252 15.01 -7.58 -7.27
N ILE A 253 14.36 -6.56 -6.69
CA ILE A 253 12.92 -6.30 -6.86
C ILE A 253 12.72 -5.24 -7.94
N SER A 254 12.08 -5.62 -9.03
CA SER A 254 11.86 -4.80 -10.23
C SER A 254 10.37 -4.62 -10.58
N THR A 255 9.43 -5.24 -9.85
CA THR A 255 7.98 -5.11 -10.08
C THR A 255 7.18 -4.99 -8.78
N ASN A 256 5.95 -4.47 -8.86
CA ASN A 256 5.01 -4.42 -7.73
C ASN A 256 4.71 -5.82 -7.17
N ASP A 257 4.51 -6.83 -8.04
CA ASP A 257 4.25 -8.20 -7.60
C ASP A 257 5.40 -8.77 -6.77
N GLN A 258 6.65 -8.53 -7.18
CA GLN A 258 7.82 -8.97 -6.44
C GLN A 258 7.94 -8.24 -5.09
N LEU A 259 7.62 -6.93 -5.06
CA LEU A 259 7.58 -6.17 -3.82
C LEU A 259 6.52 -6.72 -2.86
N VAL A 260 5.30 -6.95 -3.35
CA VAL A 260 4.20 -7.55 -2.58
C VAL A 260 4.57 -8.93 -2.06
N GLU A 261 5.17 -9.79 -2.90
CA GLU A 261 5.64 -11.12 -2.48
C GLU A 261 6.70 -11.02 -1.38
N TRP A 262 7.63 -10.06 -1.51
CA TRP A 262 8.69 -9.83 -0.53
C TRP A 262 8.12 -9.34 0.80
N LEU A 263 7.25 -8.33 0.78
CA LEU A 263 6.57 -7.79 1.97
C LEU A 263 5.73 -8.87 2.67
N SER A 264 4.96 -9.64 1.91
CA SER A 264 4.17 -10.76 2.42
C SER A 264 5.03 -11.79 3.15
N LYS A 265 6.19 -12.17 2.61
CA LYS A 265 7.12 -13.08 3.30
C LYS A 265 7.68 -12.45 4.58
N LYS A 266 8.03 -11.16 4.54
CA LYS A 266 8.68 -10.45 5.65
C LYS A 266 7.78 -10.23 6.85
N PHE A 267 6.51 -9.92 6.59
CA PHE A 267 5.53 -9.60 7.62
C PHE A 267 4.66 -10.79 8.04
N ILE A 268 4.91 -12.02 7.53
CA ILE A 268 4.16 -13.26 7.86
C ILE A 268 2.74 -13.25 7.27
N GLY A 269 2.64 -12.93 5.98
CA GLY A 269 1.44 -13.15 5.16
C GLY A 269 0.22 -12.29 5.54
N PHE A 270 0.43 -11.12 6.12
CA PHE A 270 -0.66 -10.17 6.32
C PHE A 270 -0.97 -9.50 4.98
N GLY A 271 -2.14 -9.79 4.40
CA GLY A 271 -2.98 -8.93 3.55
C GLY A 271 -2.43 -8.16 2.35
N TYR A 272 -1.11 -8.18 2.06
CA TYR A 272 -0.58 -7.49 0.88
C TYR A 272 -0.90 -8.35 -0.34
N ASP A 273 -2.02 -8.03 -0.99
CA ASP A 273 -2.39 -8.68 -2.24
C ASP A 273 -1.99 -7.82 -3.44
N ARG A 274 -1.99 -6.49 -3.28
CA ARG A 274 -1.64 -5.50 -4.31
C ARG A 274 -1.11 -4.23 -3.68
N ILE A 275 -0.37 -3.45 -4.48
CA ILE A 275 -0.04 -2.04 -4.22
C ILE A 275 -0.79 -1.24 -5.28
N TYR A 276 -1.60 -0.28 -4.85
CA TYR A 276 -2.50 0.50 -5.72
C TYR A 276 -1.92 1.89 -5.96
N ILE A 277 -1.14 2.03 -7.01
CA ILE A 277 -0.59 3.34 -7.37
C ILE A 277 -1.17 3.70 -8.74
N ASP A 278 -1.76 4.89 -8.86
CA ASP A 278 -2.19 5.49 -10.12
C ASP A 278 -1.31 6.71 -10.44
N ASN A 279 -1.61 7.39 -11.54
CA ASN A 279 -0.87 8.55 -12.01
C ASN A 279 -1.04 9.76 -11.07
N PHE A 280 0.05 10.45 -10.75
CA PHE A 280 0.10 11.60 -9.83
C PHE A 280 0.82 12.82 -10.43
N GLY A 281 0.32 14.01 -10.14
CA GLY A 281 0.96 15.30 -10.45
C GLY A 281 1.78 15.80 -9.27
N CYS A 282 2.84 16.59 -9.47
CA CYS A 282 3.66 17.11 -8.37
C CYS A 282 4.39 18.40 -8.73
N SER A 283 4.85 19.12 -7.71
CA SER A 283 5.88 20.16 -7.85
C SER A 283 6.87 20.12 -6.70
N SER A 284 8.12 20.50 -6.93
CA SER A 284 9.13 20.57 -5.86
C SER A 284 10.15 21.67 -6.11
N PHE A 285 10.67 22.26 -5.03
CA PHE A 285 11.74 23.25 -5.11
C PHE A 285 12.62 23.28 -3.87
N ILE A 286 13.78 23.92 -3.99
CA ILE A 286 14.61 24.37 -2.87
C ILE A 286 14.70 25.90 -2.85
N CYS A 287 14.70 26.49 -1.65
CA CYS A 287 14.96 27.92 -1.47
C CYS A 287 15.80 28.20 -0.22
N GLU A 288 16.54 29.30 -0.24
CA GLU A 288 17.24 29.81 0.94
C GLU A 288 16.24 30.57 1.83
N SER A 289 16.29 30.34 3.13
CA SER A 289 15.51 31.08 4.11
C SER A 289 16.24 32.31 4.62
N SER A 290 15.48 33.22 5.24
CA SER A 290 16.00 34.50 5.72
C SER A 290 17.10 34.38 6.80
N ASP A 291 17.21 33.22 7.46
CA ASP A 291 18.25 32.90 8.44
C ASP A 291 19.45 32.15 7.84
N GLY A 292 19.45 31.91 6.52
CA GLY A 292 20.49 31.18 5.79
C GLY A 292 20.34 29.65 5.82
N SER A 293 19.27 29.12 6.39
CA SER A 293 18.88 27.71 6.22
C SER A 293 18.30 27.45 4.83
N PHE A 294 18.15 26.18 4.45
CA PHE A 294 17.49 25.79 3.21
C PHE A 294 16.20 25.03 3.47
N LEU A 295 15.17 25.35 2.70
CA LEU A 295 13.86 24.72 2.75
C LEU A 295 13.61 23.96 1.45
N MET A 296 13.04 22.75 1.55
CA MET A 296 12.51 22.01 0.41
C MET A 296 10.98 22.07 0.44
N GLY A 297 10.39 22.63 -0.61
CA GLY A 297 8.94 22.66 -0.81
C GLY A 297 8.48 21.56 -1.76
N ARG A 298 7.31 20.98 -1.50
CA ARG A 298 6.73 19.88 -2.28
C ARG A 298 5.20 19.97 -2.29
N ASN A 299 4.58 19.90 -3.46
CA ASN A 299 3.17 19.50 -3.59
C ASN A 299 3.10 18.08 -4.14
N PHE A 300 2.19 17.29 -3.57
CA PHE A 300 1.73 16.04 -4.13
C PHE A 300 0.28 16.24 -4.60
N ASP A 301 0.05 16.05 -5.90
CA ASP A 301 -1.24 16.18 -6.55
C ASP A 301 -1.75 14.79 -6.92
N TYR A 302 -2.84 14.34 -6.31
CA TYR A 302 -3.43 13.03 -6.50
C TYR A 302 -4.95 13.08 -6.30
N SER A 303 -5.64 11.96 -6.47
CA SER A 303 -7.03 11.84 -6.02
C SER A 303 -7.11 11.92 -4.50
N GLU A 304 -8.28 12.34 -4.00
CA GLU A 304 -8.59 12.42 -2.57
C GLU A 304 -8.18 11.12 -1.85
N THR A 305 -7.27 11.23 -0.88
CA THR A 305 -6.67 10.08 -0.19
C THR A 305 -6.40 10.35 1.29
N ASP A 306 -6.26 9.27 2.06
CA ASP A 306 -5.72 9.36 3.42
C ASP A 306 -4.18 9.37 3.37
N SER A 307 -3.55 10.14 4.25
CA SER A 307 -2.09 10.32 4.26
C SER A 307 -1.45 9.91 5.59
N LEU A 308 -0.20 9.45 5.51
CA LEU A 308 0.60 9.03 6.67
C LEU A 308 1.95 9.74 6.70
N LEU A 309 2.18 10.48 7.78
CA LEU A 309 3.50 11.00 8.13
C LEU A 309 4.29 9.95 8.92
N LEU A 310 5.30 9.39 8.27
CA LEU A 310 6.17 8.36 8.83
C LEU A 310 7.43 8.99 9.42
N TYR A 311 7.75 8.66 10.67
CA TYR A 311 9.07 8.86 11.26
C TYR A 311 9.80 7.53 11.38
N SER A 312 11.09 7.50 11.03
CA SER A 312 11.97 6.35 11.22
C SER A 312 13.31 6.78 11.81
N GLU A 313 13.91 5.93 12.64
CA GLU A 313 15.27 6.11 13.18
C GLU A 313 15.93 4.72 13.29
N PRO A 314 16.39 4.14 12.16
CA PRO A 314 17.02 2.82 12.15
C PRO A 314 18.39 2.84 12.86
N ASP A 315 18.81 1.70 13.41
CA ASP A 315 20.06 1.59 14.17
C ASP A 315 21.33 1.86 13.31
N ASP A 316 21.27 1.60 12.01
CA ASP A 316 22.37 1.77 11.04
C ASP A 316 21.99 2.69 9.86
N GLY A 317 21.23 3.74 10.14
CA GLY A 317 20.84 4.76 9.16
C GLY A 317 20.47 6.08 9.81
N TYR A 318 19.98 7.02 9.00
CA TYR A 318 19.58 8.35 9.49
C TYR A 318 18.11 8.37 9.92
N ALA A 319 17.85 9.15 10.97
CA ALA A 319 16.47 9.50 11.28
C ALA A 319 15.86 10.30 10.13
N SER A 320 14.61 10.03 9.78
CA SER A 320 13.91 10.73 8.70
C SER A 320 12.42 10.86 8.92
N ILE A 321 11.84 11.83 8.22
CA ILE A 321 10.39 12.05 8.12
C ILE A 321 10.02 11.89 6.64
N GLY A 322 8.96 11.16 6.34
CA GLY A 322 8.45 11.01 4.98
C GLY A 322 6.94 10.86 4.91
N MET A 323 6.37 11.29 3.78
CA MET A 323 4.95 11.17 3.49
C MET A 323 4.65 9.89 2.70
N VAL A 324 3.54 9.25 3.04
CA VAL A 324 3.03 8.04 2.40
C VAL A 324 1.56 8.25 2.09
N ASP A 325 1.17 7.88 0.87
CA ASP A 325 -0.22 7.78 0.46
C ASP A 325 -0.80 6.44 0.95
N LEU A 326 -1.93 6.47 1.67
CA LEU A 326 -2.54 5.24 2.19
C LEU A 326 -3.39 4.51 1.14
N GLU A 327 -3.83 5.18 0.07
CA GLU A 327 -4.52 4.54 -1.06
C GLU A 327 -3.61 3.48 -1.70
N PHE A 328 -2.28 3.61 -1.56
CA PHE A 328 -1.31 2.63 -2.06
C PHE A 328 -1.41 1.27 -1.40
N PHE A 329 -2.02 1.21 -0.21
CA PHE A 329 -2.36 -0.03 0.47
C PHE A 329 -3.83 -0.44 0.28
N GLY A 330 -4.57 0.24 -0.60
CA GLY A 330 -6.02 0.09 -0.75
C GLY A 330 -6.76 0.59 0.48
N MET A 331 -6.28 1.67 1.10
CA MET A 331 -6.89 2.25 2.30
C MET A 331 -7.33 3.70 2.10
N GLY A 332 -8.43 4.10 2.74
CA GLY A 332 -8.91 5.49 2.74
C GLY A 332 -10.43 5.57 2.58
N GLU A 333 -10.95 6.79 2.43
CA GLU A 333 -12.40 7.05 2.32
C GLU A 333 -13.05 6.30 1.13
N TYR A 334 -12.30 6.12 0.03
CA TYR A 334 -12.77 5.47 -1.20
C TYR A 334 -12.26 4.05 -1.39
N SER A 335 -11.62 3.45 -0.37
CA SER A 335 -11.11 2.08 -0.44
C SER A 335 -11.78 1.14 0.57
N ASP A 336 -11.64 -0.16 0.36
CA ASP A 336 -12.32 -1.19 1.17
C ASP A 336 -11.71 -1.37 2.57
N ILE A 337 -10.46 -0.93 2.77
CA ILE A 337 -9.75 -1.09 4.04
C ILE A 337 -9.68 0.24 4.78
N SER A 338 -10.39 0.33 5.90
CA SER A 338 -10.20 1.47 6.81
C SER A 338 -8.77 1.45 7.40
N PRO A 339 -8.02 2.57 7.39
CA PRO A 339 -6.71 2.65 8.06
C PRO A 339 -6.78 2.35 9.56
N ASP A 340 -7.95 2.57 10.14
CA ASP A 340 -8.22 2.39 11.55
C ASP A 340 -8.52 0.95 11.96
N SER A 341 -8.82 0.10 10.98
CA SER A 341 -9.04 -1.33 11.15
C SER A 341 -7.76 -2.04 11.60
N PHE A 342 -7.89 -3.23 12.19
CA PHE A 342 -6.72 -4.02 12.54
C PHE A 342 -5.88 -4.40 11.30
N GLU A 343 -6.53 -4.65 10.18
CA GLU A 343 -5.88 -4.95 8.90
C GLU A 343 -5.10 -3.74 8.36
N GLY A 344 -5.73 -2.57 8.24
CA GLY A 344 -5.07 -1.36 7.76
C GLY A 344 -3.85 -0.98 8.60
N LYS A 345 -3.97 -1.09 9.93
CA LYS A 345 -2.84 -0.91 10.86
C LYS A 345 -1.68 -1.86 10.56
N LEU A 346 -1.95 -3.12 10.24
CA LEU A 346 -0.91 -4.09 9.89
C LEU A 346 -0.26 -3.79 8.53
N LEU A 347 -1.04 -3.34 7.54
CA LEU A 347 -0.54 -2.97 6.21
C LEU A 347 0.40 -1.76 6.29
N MET A 348 0.14 -0.81 7.18
CA MET A 348 1.03 0.33 7.41
C MET A 348 2.44 -0.05 7.92
N LEU A 349 2.69 -1.30 8.34
CA LEU A 349 4.06 -1.75 8.62
C LEU A 349 4.96 -1.73 7.39
N ALA A 350 4.40 -1.78 6.18
CA ALA A 350 5.14 -1.65 4.93
C ALA A 350 5.31 -0.20 4.45
N ALA A 351 4.73 0.80 5.15
CA ALA A 351 4.82 2.21 4.80
C ALA A 351 6.26 2.72 4.50
N PRO A 352 7.33 2.26 5.17
CA PRO A 352 8.69 2.67 4.82
C PRO A 352 9.07 2.44 3.36
N TYR A 353 8.46 1.48 2.66
CA TYR A 353 8.85 1.07 1.31
C TYR A 353 8.22 1.90 0.18
N ILE A 354 7.28 2.79 0.51
CA ILE A 354 6.48 3.52 -0.48
C ILE A 354 6.35 5.02 -0.15
N CYS A 355 7.35 5.60 0.51
CA CYS A 355 7.39 7.05 0.75
C CYS A 355 7.48 7.82 -0.57
N MET A 356 6.72 8.91 -0.69
CA MET A 356 6.66 9.75 -1.90
C MET A 356 7.56 10.99 -1.80
N ASP A 357 7.84 11.41 -0.58
CA ASP A 357 8.80 12.46 -0.29
C ASP A 357 9.26 12.38 1.17
N GLY A 358 10.31 13.11 1.49
CA GLY A 358 10.79 13.21 2.85
C GLY A 358 12.10 13.96 2.99
N ALA A 359 12.55 14.09 4.23
CA ALA A 359 13.87 14.59 4.57
C ALA A 359 14.48 13.83 5.76
N ASN A 360 15.80 13.78 5.83
CA ASN A 360 16.52 13.14 6.93
C ASN A 360 17.27 14.15 7.82
N GLU A 361 17.78 13.66 8.95
CA GLU A 361 18.45 14.47 9.96
C GLU A 361 19.78 15.08 9.51
N GLU A 362 20.37 14.51 8.46
CA GLU A 362 21.58 15.05 7.86
C GLU A 362 21.27 16.19 6.90
N GLY A 363 19.99 16.51 6.71
CA GLY A 363 19.52 17.63 5.91
C GLY A 363 19.48 17.32 4.42
N LEU A 364 19.26 16.06 4.06
CA LEU A 364 18.96 15.63 2.69
C LEU A 364 17.44 15.47 2.56
N GLY A 365 16.86 16.10 1.54
CA GLY A 365 15.47 15.94 1.13
C GLY A 365 15.38 15.28 -0.25
N VAL A 366 14.35 14.48 -0.45
CA VAL A 366 14.07 13.83 -1.73
C VAL A 366 12.57 13.75 -1.98
N SER A 367 12.16 13.86 -3.24
CA SER A 367 10.77 13.68 -3.66
C SER A 367 10.71 13.05 -5.06
N ILE A 368 9.70 12.20 -5.31
CA ILE A 368 9.48 11.53 -6.60
C ILE A 368 8.35 12.21 -7.38
N LEU A 369 8.53 12.59 -8.63
CA LEU A 369 7.45 13.14 -9.45
C LEU A 369 7.30 12.30 -10.71
N GLN A 370 6.06 12.09 -11.14
CA GLN A 370 5.78 11.37 -12.37
C GLN A 370 6.10 12.20 -13.62
N LEU A 371 6.58 11.49 -14.64
CA LEU A 371 6.73 11.95 -16.00
C LEU A 371 5.89 11.09 -16.93
N ASP A 372 5.03 11.72 -17.73
CA ASP A 372 4.27 11.07 -18.80
C ASP A 372 5.19 10.76 -20.01
N THR A 373 6.08 9.81 -19.79
CA THR A 373 7.09 9.35 -20.75
C THR A 373 7.19 7.83 -20.69
N GLN A 374 8.04 7.23 -21.52
CA GLN A 374 8.23 5.78 -21.58
C GLN A 374 8.45 5.16 -20.19
N THR A 375 7.85 3.99 -19.95
CA THR A 375 7.98 3.26 -18.69
C THR A 375 9.44 3.10 -18.27
N LEU A 376 9.73 3.47 -17.02
CA LEU A 376 11.07 3.32 -16.46
C LEU A 376 11.34 1.86 -16.10
N HIS A 377 12.14 1.19 -16.92
CA HIS A 377 12.76 -0.09 -16.57
C HIS A 377 14.19 -0.09 -17.06
N GLN A 378 15.13 0.15 -16.14
CA GLN A 378 16.53 0.03 -16.50
C GLN A 378 16.98 -1.42 -16.59
N ASP A 379 18.00 -1.67 -17.41
CA ASP A 379 18.67 -2.97 -17.50
C ASP A 379 20.13 -2.71 -17.93
N LYS A 380 20.99 -2.46 -16.94
CA LYS A 380 22.44 -2.28 -17.09
C LYS A 380 23.22 -3.41 -16.41
N GLY A 381 22.53 -4.35 -15.77
CA GLY A 381 23.12 -5.46 -15.03
C GLY A 381 23.55 -5.08 -13.62
N ASN A 382 22.99 -4.00 -13.08
CA ASN A 382 23.06 -3.64 -11.67
C ASN A 382 21.93 -4.36 -10.90
N PRO A 383 21.95 -4.39 -9.54
CA PRO A 383 20.80 -4.85 -8.76
C PRO A 383 19.57 -3.98 -9.01
N ASP A 384 18.38 -4.58 -8.96
CA ASP A 384 17.11 -3.91 -9.25
C ASP A 384 16.58 -3.16 -8.02
N LEU A 385 15.99 -1.98 -8.24
CA LEU A 385 15.39 -1.15 -7.21
C LEU A 385 14.12 -0.45 -7.72
N MET A 386 13.01 -0.59 -6.98
CA MET A 386 11.78 0.17 -7.26
C MET A 386 11.98 1.65 -6.98
N ALA A 387 11.47 2.52 -7.86
CA ALA A 387 11.65 3.96 -7.78
C ALA A 387 11.14 4.56 -6.45
N TYR A 388 9.90 4.26 -6.06
CA TYR A 388 9.35 4.77 -4.80
C TYR A 388 10.07 4.20 -3.55
N SER A 389 10.59 2.96 -3.61
CA SER A 389 11.39 2.40 -2.51
C SER A 389 12.82 2.99 -2.43
N ALA A 390 13.33 3.54 -3.53
CA ALA A 390 14.61 4.24 -3.54
C ALA A 390 14.59 5.48 -2.63
N ILE A 391 13.43 6.12 -2.44
CA ILE A 391 13.24 7.26 -1.54
C ILE A 391 13.67 6.90 -0.11
N ARG A 392 13.19 5.75 0.39
CA ARG A 392 13.58 5.22 1.70
C ARG A 392 15.07 4.94 1.79
N CYS A 393 15.63 4.32 0.75
CA CYS A 393 17.04 3.99 0.69
C CYS A 393 17.93 5.24 0.77
N ILE A 394 17.56 6.29 0.03
CA ILE A 394 18.23 7.60 0.05
C ILE A 394 18.15 8.21 1.45
N LEU A 395 16.94 8.26 2.03
CA LEU A 395 16.73 8.87 3.34
C LEU A 395 17.49 8.14 4.46
N ASP A 396 17.63 6.81 4.39
CA ASP A 396 18.38 6.01 5.37
C ASP A 396 19.90 6.12 5.23
N LYS A 397 20.41 6.13 4.00
CA LYS A 397 21.82 5.83 3.72
C LYS A 397 22.63 7.03 3.23
N CYS A 398 21.99 8.10 2.78
CA CYS A 398 22.68 9.25 2.17
C CYS A 398 22.56 10.52 3.03
N LYS A 399 23.63 11.32 3.08
CA LYS A 399 23.67 12.62 3.77
C LYS A 399 23.56 13.82 2.85
N THR A 400 23.92 13.64 1.59
CA THR A 400 24.10 14.72 0.62
C THR A 400 23.53 14.32 -0.73
N VAL A 401 23.27 15.32 -1.56
CA VAL A 401 22.82 15.12 -2.94
C VAL A 401 23.81 14.22 -3.72
N ASP A 402 25.11 14.39 -3.50
CA ASP A 402 26.14 13.58 -4.17
C ASP A 402 26.09 12.10 -3.76
N GLU A 403 25.96 11.82 -2.46
CA GLU A 403 25.82 10.45 -1.97
C GLU A 403 24.53 9.78 -2.48
N ALA A 404 23.44 10.54 -2.62
CA ALA A 404 22.19 10.03 -3.18
C ALA A 404 22.34 9.69 -4.67
N THR A 405 23.01 10.54 -5.45
CA THR A 405 23.29 10.23 -6.87
C THR A 405 24.23 9.04 -7.03
N GLU A 406 25.27 8.92 -6.19
CA GLU A 406 26.16 7.76 -6.21
C GLU A 406 25.41 6.47 -5.84
N LEU A 407 24.47 6.52 -4.88
CA LEU A 407 23.61 5.38 -4.58
C LEU A 407 22.81 4.97 -5.83
N LEU A 408 22.10 5.90 -6.47
CA LEU A 408 21.26 5.61 -7.63
C LEU A 408 22.05 5.07 -8.84
N GLU A 409 23.29 5.51 -9.05
CA GLU A 409 24.16 4.98 -10.12
C GLU A 409 24.48 3.49 -9.99
N ASN A 410 24.34 2.93 -8.77
CA ASN A 410 24.64 1.53 -8.48
C ASN A 410 23.44 0.58 -8.64
N TYR A 411 22.25 1.08 -8.99
CA TYR A 411 21.04 0.27 -9.17
C TYR A 411 20.40 0.49 -10.54
N ASP A 412 19.70 -0.52 -11.03
CA ASP A 412 18.76 -0.38 -12.13
C ASP A 412 17.39 0.00 -11.54
N ILE A 413 16.86 1.16 -11.94
CA ILE A 413 15.61 1.69 -11.38
C ILE A 413 14.41 1.24 -12.20
N HIS A 414 13.36 0.83 -11.49
CA HIS A 414 12.11 0.35 -12.09
C HIS A 414 10.89 1.11 -11.57
N SER A 415 9.99 1.42 -12.50
CA SER A 415 8.65 1.88 -12.19
C SER A 415 7.72 0.70 -11.93
N GLY A 416 6.83 0.88 -10.96
CA GLY A 416 5.67 0.01 -10.75
C GLY A 416 4.44 0.41 -11.57
N LEU A 417 4.56 1.48 -12.36
CA LEU A 417 3.52 2.10 -13.19
C LEU A 417 3.98 2.13 -14.64
N ASP A 418 3.05 2.29 -15.57
CA ASP A 418 3.34 2.50 -17.00
C ASP A 418 3.80 3.95 -17.31
N CYS A 419 4.69 4.47 -16.49
CA CYS A 419 5.27 5.80 -16.62
C CYS A 419 6.73 5.83 -16.14
N SER A 420 7.37 6.99 -16.27
CA SER A 420 8.68 7.26 -15.68
C SER A 420 8.53 8.23 -14.51
N PHE A 421 9.63 8.43 -13.80
CA PHE A 421 9.73 9.41 -12.73
C PHE A 421 10.98 10.25 -12.90
N HIS A 422 11.01 11.36 -12.19
CA HIS A 422 12.26 11.96 -11.77
C HIS A 422 12.30 12.20 -10.28
N PHE A 423 13.51 12.22 -9.73
CA PHE A 423 13.71 12.60 -8.34
C PHE A 423 14.20 14.03 -8.27
N PHE A 424 13.56 14.82 -7.41
CA PHE A 424 14.14 16.06 -6.91
C PHE A 424 14.91 15.74 -5.63
N ILE A 425 16.22 15.96 -5.63
CA ILE A 425 17.07 15.71 -4.47
C ILE A 425 17.73 17.03 -4.08
N ALA A 426 17.63 17.43 -2.83
CA ALA A 426 18.19 18.68 -2.35
C ALA A 426 18.80 18.53 -0.95
N ASP A 427 19.85 19.28 -0.62
CA ASP A 427 20.45 19.21 0.71
C ASP A 427 20.66 20.57 1.39
N LYS A 428 20.97 20.53 2.69
CA LYS A 428 21.19 21.70 3.55
C LYS A 428 22.33 22.63 3.12
N SER A 429 23.12 22.28 2.10
CA SER A 429 24.10 23.19 1.49
C SER A 429 23.48 24.12 0.43
N GLY A 430 22.22 23.87 0.04
CA GLY A 430 21.54 24.56 -1.05
C GLY A 430 21.74 23.90 -2.41
N LYS A 431 22.40 22.74 -2.46
CA LYS A 431 22.55 21.96 -3.68
C LYS A 431 21.24 21.24 -3.98
N SER A 432 20.84 21.22 -5.25
CA SER A 432 19.71 20.42 -5.74
C SER A 432 20.00 19.84 -7.11
N LEU A 433 19.49 18.63 -7.36
CA LEU A 433 19.58 17.91 -8.62
C LEU A 433 18.23 17.29 -8.96
N ILE A 434 17.96 17.23 -10.26
CA ILE A 434 16.88 16.45 -10.85
C ILE A 434 17.52 15.23 -11.49
N VAL A 435 17.09 14.04 -11.08
CA VAL A 435 17.55 12.76 -11.62
C VAL A 435 16.43 12.16 -12.46
N GLU A 436 16.67 12.06 -13.76
CA GLU A 436 15.74 11.53 -14.77
C GLU A 436 16.30 10.26 -15.39
N TRP A 437 15.43 9.37 -15.84
CA TRP A 437 15.82 8.17 -16.58
C TRP A 437 15.26 8.20 -17.99
N LEU A 438 16.14 8.44 -18.96
CA LEU A 438 15.80 8.68 -20.36
C LEU A 438 16.60 7.72 -21.25
N ASP A 439 15.94 7.00 -22.15
CA ASP A 439 16.60 6.01 -23.02
C ASP A 439 17.47 4.98 -22.24
N ASN A 440 16.97 4.48 -21.10
CA ASN A 440 17.70 3.57 -20.20
C ASN A 440 18.96 4.20 -19.57
N GLU A 441 19.11 5.52 -19.61
CA GLU A 441 20.24 6.24 -19.01
C GLU A 441 19.79 7.17 -17.89
N MET A 442 20.52 7.17 -16.78
CA MET A 442 20.34 8.16 -15.72
C MET A 442 20.95 9.49 -16.19
N VAL A 443 20.14 10.55 -16.16
CA VAL A 443 20.49 11.90 -16.59
C VAL A 443 20.30 12.86 -15.42
N ILE A 444 21.33 13.63 -15.12
CA ILE A 444 21.34 14.59 -14.02
C ILE A 444 21.20 16.01 -14.58
N THR A 445 20.26 16.77 -14.04
CA THR A 445 20.06 18.19 -14.34
C THR A 445 20.17 19.02 -13.06
N GLU A 446 20.99 20.06 -13.07
CA GLU A 446 21.03 21.06 -12.00
C GLU A 446 19.90 22.08 -12.20
N ASP A 447 18.91 22.07 -11.32
CA ASP A 447 17.90 23.13 -11.20
C ASP A 447 17.39 23.21 -9.75
N THR A 448 16.76 24.32 -9.39
CA THR A 448 16.22 24.60 -8.04
C THR A 448 14.75 24.22 -7.92
N ALA A 449 14.12 23.80 -9.01
CA ALA A 449 12.69 23.57 -9.10
C ALA A 449 12.38 22.48 -10.13
N VAL A 450 11.23 21.84 -9.98
CA VAL A 450 10.76 20.80 -10.92
C VAL A 450 9.24 20.58 -10.84
N THR A 451 8.63 20.24 -11.97
CA THR A 451 7.24 19.78 -12.11
C THR A 451 7.20 18.58 -13.08
N ASN A 452 6.03 18.09 -13.47
CA ASN A 452 5.83 16.87 -14.27
C ASN A 452 6.26 16.94 -15.75
N PHE A 453 7.35 17.61 -16.09
CA PHE A 453 7.96 17.57 -17.42
C PHE A 453 9.46 17.32 -17.36
N VAL A 454 10.01 16.77 -18.44
CA VAL A 454 11.43 16.44 -18.54
C VAL A 454 12.28 17.72 -18.63
N LEU A 455 13.12 17.94 -17.63
CA LEU A 455 14.04 19.07 -17.56
C LEU A 455 15.35 18.81 -18.33
N ALA A 456 15.80 17.56 -18.40
CA ALA A 456 17.00 17.20 -19.14
C ALA A 456 16.94 17.71 -20.58
N LYS A 457 18.03 18.36 -20.99
CA LYS A 457 18.20 18.81 -22.36
C LYS A 457 18.40 17.61 -23.26
N GLY A 458 17.63 17.50 -24.33
CA GLY A 458 17.78 16.40 -25.26
C GLY A 458 16.53 16.17 -26.08
N LYS A 459 16.34 14.90 -26.47
CA LYS A 459 15.20 14.42 -27.26
C LYS A 459 13.86 14.71 -26.57
N TYR A 460 13.81 14.46 -25.27
CA TYR A 460 12.59 14.48 -24.46
C TYR A 460 12.35 15.82 -23.74
N HIS A 461 13.18 16.84 -23.97
CA HIS A 461 13.10 18.10 -23.21
C HIS A 461 11.74 18.78 -23.37
N LEU A 462 11.12 19.17 -22.26
CA LEU A 462 9.77 19.74 -22.18
C LEU A 462 8.63 18.77 -22.55
N GLU A 463 8.88 17.46 -22.63
CA GLU A 463 7.80 16.47 -22.67
C GLU A 463 7.19 16.32 -21.27
N GLY A 464 5.86 16.32 -21.19
CA GLY A 464 5.08 16.30 -19.94
C GLY A 464 4.29 17.60 -19.72
N GLU A 465 3.88 17.82 -18.47
CA GLU A 465 2.95 18.90 -18.08
C GLU A 465 3.49 19.77 -16.92
N GLY A 466 2.77 20.85 -16.60
CA GLY A 466 3.11 21.72 -15.46
C GLY A 466 4.22 22.75 -15.73
N ILE A 467 4.48 23.10 -16.99
CA ILE A 467 5.44 24.16 -17.37
C ILE A 467 4.99 25.53 -16.85
N ASP A 468 3.68 25.81 -16.84
CA ASP A 468 3.10 27.03 -16.30
C ASP A 468 3.34 27.16 -14.77
N ARG A 469 3.13 26.07 -14.02
CA ARG A 469 3.47 25.99 -12.60
C ARG A 469 4.97 26.17 -12.38
N TYR A 470 5.79 25.54 -13.22
CA TYR A 470 7.23 25.72 -13.17
C TYR A 470 7.65 27.18 -13.37
N ASP A 471 7.07 27.89 -14.34
CA ASP A 471 7.37 29.31 -14.55
C ASP A 471 6.99 30.17 -13.34
N ILE A 472 5.82 29.94 -12.72
CA ILE A 472 5.40 30.60 -11.49
C ILE A 472 6.39 30.31 -10.35
N MET A 473 6.79 29.06 -10.20
CA MET A 473 7.74 28.61 -9.19
C MET A 473 9.11 29.28 -9.38
N LYS A 474 9.62 29.33 -10.62
CA LYS A 474 10.89 30.01 -10.93
C LYS A 474 10.81 31.51 -10.67
N GLU A 475 9.68 32.16 -10.97
CA GLU A 475 9.47 33.58 -10.66
C GLU A 475 9.46 33.82 -9.13
N GLY A 476 8.77 32.96 -8.37
CA GLY A 476 8.71 33.05 -6.91
C GLY A 476 10.05 32.81 -6.21
N LEU A 477 10.94 32.03 -6.83
CA LEU A 477 12.28 31.73 -6.31
C LEU A 477 13.35 32.75 -6.73
N ASP A 478 13.13 33.52 -7.80
CA ASP A 478 14.16 34.41 -8.34
C ASP A 478 14.60 35.47 -7.33
N ASN A 479 15.87 35.39 -6.91
CA ASN A 479 16.51 36.26 -5.92
C ASN A 479 15.73 36.45 -4.60
N SER A 480 14.90 35.47 -4.25
CA SER A 480 13.99 35.55 -3.11
C SER A 480 14.42 34.61 -1.99
N THR A 481 14.52 35.14 -0.77
CA THR A 481 14.62 34.31 0.44
C THR A 481 13.23 34.08 0.99
N LEU A 482 12.84 32.82 1.21
CA LEU A 482 11.52 32.45 1.67
C LEU A 482 11.59 31.86 3.09
N ASP A 483 10.81 32.42 4.02
CA ASP A 483 10.51 31.72 5.26
C ASP A 483 9.51 30.59 5.00
N LYS A 484 9.31 29.68 5.98
CA LYS A 484 8.41 28.54 5.85
C LYS A 484 7.01 28.94 5.36
N ARG A 485 6.45 30.04 5.88
CA ARG A 485 5.12 30.52 5.49
C ARG A 485 5.09 30.99 4.04
N LYS A 486 6.10 31.71 3.57
CA LYS A 486 6.19 32.14 2.17
C LYS A 486 6.45 30.98 1.22
N ALA A 487 7.26 30.00 1.62
CA ALA A 487 7.45 28.78 0.85
C ALA A 487 6.12 28.01 0.71
N MET A 488 5.35 27.89 1.79
CA MET A 488 4.02 27.27 1.77
C MET A 488 3.01 28.06 0.91
N LEU A 489 3.07 29.40 0.94
CA LEU A 489 2.23 30.21 0.05
C LEU A 489 2.63 30.09 -1.42
N LEU A 490 3.92 29.93 -1.72
CA LEU A 490 4.36 29.61 -3.08
C LEU A 490 3.79 28.27 -3.52
N LEU A 491 3.82 27.23 -2.68
CA LEU A 491 3.16 25.95 -2.95
C LEU A 491 1.65 26.11 -3.22
N SER A 492 0.97 26.99 -2.49
CA SER A 492 -0.44 27.32 -2.74
C SER A 492 -0.70 27.92 -4.12
N ASP A 493 0.22 28.73 -4.63
CA ASP A 493 0.15 29.29 -5.98
C ASP A 493 0.39 28.22 -7.07
N LEU A 494 1.01 27.09 -6.70
CA LEU A 494 1.35 25.94 -7.56
C LEU A 494 0.36 24.78 -7.44
N GLN A 495 -0.69 24.91 -6.63
CA GLN A 495 -1.65 23.82 -6.41
C GLN A 495 -2.36 23.44 -7.72
N TYR A 496 -2.56 22.15 -7.92
CA TYR A 496 -3.51 21.67 -8.91
C TYR A 496 -4.88 21.62 -8.23
N LYS A 497 -5.73 22.62 -8.53
CA LYS A 497 -6.99 22.84 -7.79
C LYS A 497 -7.82 21.55 -7.77
N THR A 498 -8.24 21.15 -6.57
CA THR A 498 -8.99 19.92 -6.23
C THR A 498 -8.23 18.61 -6.40
N GLN A 499 -6.89 18.64 -6.45
CA GLN A 499 -6.05 17.43 -6.47
C GLN A 499 -4.82 17.55 -5.56
N THR A 500 -4.40 18.74 -5.08
CA THR A 500 -3.26 18.82 -4.16
C THR A 500 -3.65 18.31 -2.77
N GLU A 501 -3.36 17.03 -2.52
CA GLU A 501 -3.60 16.29 -1.27
C GLU A 501 -2.72 16.79 -0.13
N TRP A 502 -1.43 16.97 -0.39
CA TRP A 502 -0.54 17.60 0.59
C TRP A 502 0.50 18.53 0.01
N SER A 503 0.83 19.52 0.82
CA SER A 503 1.93 20.46 0.62
C SER A 503 2.86 20.40 1.80
N CYS A 504 4.12 20.06 1.56
CA CYS A 504 5.15 19.94 2.60
C CYS A 504 6.24 21.01 2.41
N VAL A 505 6.65 21.63 3.52
CA VAL A 505 7.86 22.47 3.62
C VAL A 505 8.80 21.86 4.65
N TYR A 506 9.80 21.15 4.16
CA TYR A 506 10.87 20.57 4.96
C TYR A 506 11.94 21.62 5.23
N ASN A 507 12.32 21.80 6.49
CA ASN A 507 13.52 22.56 6.84
C ASN A 507 14.71 21.60 6.99
N LEU A 508 15.62 21.66 6.02
CA LEU A 508 16.77 20.76 5.92
C LEU A 508 17.85 21.05 6.98
N SER A 509 17.73 22.14 7.73
CA SER A 509 18.71 22.52 8.77
C SER A 509 18.28 22.12 10.18
N ASP A 510 16.99 22.19 10.50
CA ASP A 510 16.47 21.87 11.84
C ASP A 510 15.70 20.54 11.93
N PHE A 511 15.57 19.82 10.80
CA PHE A 511 14.89 18.53 10.70
C PHE A 511 13.44 18.61 11.20
N SER A 512 12.67 19.51 10.56
CA SER A 512 11.24 19.70 10.78
C SER A 512 10.48 19.78 9.46
N VAL A 513 9.17 19.58 9.51
CA VAL A 513 8.27 19.73 8.37
C VAL A 513 7.01 20.50 8.78
N ASP A 514 6.58 21.41 7.91
CA ASP A 514 5.25 22.01 7.97
C ASP A 514 4.40 21.42 6.83
N ILE A 515 3.17 20.99 7.13
CA ILE A 515 2.29 20.24 6.21
C ILE A 515 0.93 20.93 6.15
N CYS A 516 0.44 21.18 4.93
CA CYS A 516 -0.96 21.52 4.66
C CYS A 516 -1.60 20.37 3.89
N LEU A 517 -2.85 20.05 4.22
CA LEU A 517 -3.64 19.00 3.57
C LEU A 517 -4.79 19.63 2.79
N ASP A 518 -5.24 18.99 1.72
CA ASP A 518 -6.46 19.31 0.96
C ASP A 518 -6.54 20.79 0.54
N SER A 519 -5.37 21.35 0.23
CA SER A 519 -5.21 22.77 -0.10
C SER A 519 -5.68 23.75 1.01
N ASP A 520 -5.76 23.32 2.28
CA ASP A 520 -5.96 24.19 3.44
C ASP A 520 -4.62 24.78 3.93
N TYR A 521 -4.26 25.91 3.32
CA TYR A 521 -3.07 26.67 3.67
C TYR A 521 -3.26 27.62 4.87
N GLU A 522 -4.38 27.57 5.58
CA GLU A 522 -4.62 28.42 6.76
C GLU A 522 -4.03 27.80 8.03
N TYR A 523 -4.09 26.47 8.16
CA TYR A 523 -3.74 25.73 9.36
C TYR A 523 -2.68 24.64 9.12
N PRO A 524 -1.40 25.00 8.90
CA PRO A 524 -0.34 24.01 8.74
C PRO A 524 -0.12 23.20 10.03
N TYR A 525 0.02 21.89 9.89
CA TYR A 525 0.59 21.03 10.91
C TYR A 525 2.11 21.19 10.92
N SER A 526 2.72 21.26 12.09
CA SER A 526 4.18 21.36 12.22
C SER A 526 4.70 20.21 13.06
N PHE A 527 5.68 19.49 12.53
CA PHE A 527 6.32 18.35 13.18
C PHE A 527 7.82 18.54 13.27
N THR A 528 8.35 18.14 14.40
CA THR A 528 9.77 18.07 14.72
C THR A 528 10.11 16.67 15.21
N ARG A 529 11.40 16.36 15.31
CA ARG A 529 11.86 15.11 15.95
C ARG A 529 11.25 14.83 17.32
N ASP A 530 10.97 15.85 18.13
CA ASP A 530 10.49 15.66 19.50
C ASP A 530 9.02 15.20 19.54
N ASP A 531 8.26 15.38 18.46
CA ASP A 531 6.86 14.93 18.36
C ASP A 531 6.74 13.41 18.21
N PHE A 532 7.83 12.72 17.86
CA PHE A 532 7.89 11.27 17.63
C PHE A 532 8.59 10.48 18.76
N ARG A 533 8.98 11.13 19.86
CA ARG A 533 9.86 10.56 20.91
C ARG A 533 9.19 10.16 22.23
#